data_AF-A0A3N4EC93-F1
#
_entry.id   AF-A0A3N4EC93-F1
#
_cell.length_a   1.000
_cell.length_b   1.000
_cell.length_c   1.000
_cell.angle_alpha   90.00
_cell.angle_beta   90.00
_cell.angle_gamma   90.00
#
_symmetry.space_group_name_H-M   'P 1'
#
loop_
_entity.id
_entity.type
_entity.pdbx_description
1 polymer ?
#
loop_
_entity_poly.entity_id
_entity_poly.type
_entity_poly.pdbx_seq_one_letter_code
_entity_poly.pdbx_strand_id
1 'polypeptide(L)'
;MNKSAMWIFTASAMCVSMSAYAEDAAEKAFTDELIECAAYYQISSEAIGAMNAPQMKAVGDRLKISAIDAVAIAGKYRAPAKVETDVSEAKQQQIDKLAGSNNLGALMSKYKDSCKSIVTNPQKRLDYWTMATM
;
A
#
# COMPACT_ATOMS: atom_id res chain seq x y z
N MET A 1 -15.84 -65.27 16.19
CA MET A 1 -16.15 -64.51 17.43
C MET A 1 -14.81 -64.08 18.02
N ASN A 2 -14.41 -62.83 18.24
CA ASN A 2 -15.14 -61.59 18.52
C ASN A 2 -14.20 -60.38 18.24
N LYS A 3 -14.78 -59.34 17.62
CA LYS A 3 -14.59 -57.89 17.84
C LYS A 3 -13.23 -57.23 17.59
N SER A 4 -13.21 -56.47 16.49
CA SER A 4 -12.39 -55.30 16.20
C SER A 4 -12.38 -54.28 17.33
N ALA A 5 -11.22 -53.69 17.62
CA ALA A 5 -11.09 -52.46 18.41
C ALA A 5 -10.34 -51.41 17.56
N MET A 6 -11.12 -50.69 16.77
CA MET A 6 -10.70 -49.55 15.96
C MET A 6 -10.60 -48.33 16.88
N TRP A 7 -9.39 -47.88 17.19
CA TRP A 7 -9.15 -46.64 17.94
C TRP A 7 -9.15 -45.46 16.96
N ILE A 8 -10.26 -44.72 16.93
CA ILE A 8 -10.37 -43.45 16.20
C ILE A 8 -9.78 -42.37 17.11
N PHE A 9 -8.59 -41.87 16.78
CA PHE A 9 -8.06 -40.63 17.34
C PHE A 9 -8.82 -39.45 16.73
N THR A 10 -9.69 -38.84 17.54
CA THR A 10 -10.46 -37.64 17.20
C THR A 10 -9.53 -36.45 17.02
N ALA A 11 -9.30 -36.01 15.78
CA ALA A 11 -8.61 -34.78 15.47
C ALA A 11 -9.56 -33.59 15.72
N SER A 12 -9.40 -32.90 16.86
CA SER A 12 -10.04 -31.60 17.09
C SER A 12 -9.44 -30.54 16.16
N ALA A 13 -10.13 -30.24 15.07
CA ALA A 13 -9.85 -29.09 14.22
C ALA A 13 -10.33 -27.81 14.92
N MET A 14 -9.42 -27.12 15.61
CA MET A 14 -9.65 -25.75 16.08
C MET A 14 -9.67 -24.82 14.87
N CYS A 15 -10.87 -24.44 14.42
CA CYS A 15 -11.04 -23.38 13.44
C CYS A 15 -10.69 -22.05 14.11
N VAL A 16 -9.49 -21.53 13.86
CA VAL A 16 -9.14 -20.16 14.21
C VAL A 16 -9.81 -19.26 13.20
N SER A 17 -10.96 -18.70 13.56
CA SER A 17 -11.67 -17.69 12.77
C SER A 17 -10.81 -16.43 12.73
N MET A 18 -10.00 -16.26 11.69
CA MET A 18 -9.42 -14.97 11.38
C MET A 18 -10.56 -14.03 11.01
N SER A 19 -10.85 -13.06 11.88
CA SER A 19 -11.77 -11.96 11.58
C SER A 19 -11.14 -11.12 10.47
N ALA A 20 -11.42 -11.47 9.21
CA ALA A 20 -11.23 -10.57 8.09
C ALA A 20 -12.30 -9.48 8.23
N TYR A 21 -11.95 -8.39 8.90
CA TYR A 21 -12.76 -7.18 8.84
C TYR A 21 -12.75 -6.73 7.39
N ALA A 22 -13.92 -6.79 6.74
CA ALA A 22 -14.07 -6.22 5.41
C ALA A 22 -13.82 -4.72 5.53
N GLU A 23 -12.87 -4.22 4.74
CA GLU A 23 -12.55 -2.81 4.63
C GLU A 23 -13.81 -2.03 4.23
N ASP A 24 -14.17 -1.00 4.99
CA ASP A 24 -15.31 -0.16 4.61
C ASP A 24 -14.98 0.73 3.39
N ALA A 25 -15.97 1.40 2.82
CA ALA A 25 -15.77 2.18 1.60
C ALA A 25 -14.75 3.33 1.78
N ALA A 26 -14.73 3.96 2.96
CA ALA A 26 -13.84 5.06 3.27
C ALA A 26 -12.42 4.56 3.50
N GLU A 27 -12.28 3.51 4.31
CA GLU A 27 -11.00 2.83 4.53
C GLU A 27 -10.43 2.35 3.19
N LYS A 28 -11.27 1.77 2.32
CA LYS A 28 -10.84 1.30 1.00
C LYS A 28 -10.31 2.42 0.12
N ALA A 29 -11.04 3.53 0.01
CA ALA A 29 -10.60 4.68 -0.78
C ALA A 29 -9.32 5.30 -0.20
N PHE A 30 -9.23 5.39 1.12
CA PHE A 30 -8.06 5.89 1.83
C PHE A 30 -6.83 4.99 1.61
N THR A 31 -6.99 3.67 1.73
CA THR A 31 -5.92 2.71 1.49
C THR A 31 -5.49 2.71 0.02
N ASP A 32 -6.43 2.73 -0.92
CA ASP A 32 -6.11 2.81 -2.36
C ASP A 32 -5.29 4.08 -2.68
N GLU A 33 -5.62 5.21 -2.07
CA GLU A 33 -4.82 6.43 -2.21
C GLU A 33 -3.41 6.29 -1.61
N LEU A 34 -3.26 5.65 -0.44
CA LEU A 34 -1.95 5.34 0.15
C LEU A 34 -1.11 4.42 -0.76
N ILE A 35 -1.75 3.43 -1.39
CA ILE A 35 -1.10 2.54 -2.36
C ILE A 35 -0.58 3.33 -3.56
N GLU A 36 -1.40 4.22 -4.15
CA GLU A 36 -0.96 5.10 -5.24
C GLU A 36 0.21 6.00 -4.80
N CYS A 37 0.19 6.49 -3.57
CA CYS A 37 1.25 7.31 -3.01
C CYS A 37 2.55 6.55 -2.75
N ALA A 38 2.47 5.32 -2.23
CA ALA A 38 3.63 4.46 -2.08
C ALA A 38 4.30 4.19 -3.43
N ALA A 39 3.51 3.84 -4.45
CA ALA A 39 3.99 3.65 -5.82
C ALA A 39 4.67 4.92 -6.38
N TYR A 40 4.04 6.09 -6.24
CA TYR A 40 4.59 7.37 -6.67
C TYR A 40 5.94 7.66 -6.00
N TYR A 41 6.03 7.45 -4.69
CA TYR A 41 7.27 7.69 -3.94
C TYR A 41 8.38 6.72 -4.34
N GLN A 42 8.07 5.45 -4.58
CA GLN A 42 9.04 4.47 -5.10
C GLN A 42 9.59 4.91 -6.46
N ILE A 43 8.72 5.19 -7.43
CA ILE A 43 9.12 5.66 -8.77
C ILE A 43 9.98 6.92 -8.66
N SER A 44 9.55 7.89 -7.86
CA SER A 44 10.26 9.16 -7.71
C SER A 44 11.62 9.00 -7.04
N SER A 45 11.73 8.15 -6.03
CA SER A 45 13.00 7.87 -5.36
C SER A 45 13.99 7.16 -6.28
N GLU A 46 13.51 6.20 -7.08
CA GLU A 46 14.31 5.44 -8.04
C GLU A 46 14.78 6.35 -9.18
N ALA A 47 13.88 7.17 -9.73
CA ALA A 47 14.22 8.15 -10.77
C ALA A 47 15.29 9.14 -10.28
N ILE A 48 15.13 9.71 -9.08
CA ILE A 48 16.13 10.61 -8.49
C ILE A 48 17.45 9.89 -8.24
N GLY A 49 17.41 8.65 -7.74
CA GLY A 49 18.60 7.83 -7.53
C GLY A 49 19.38 7.56 -8.82
N ALA A 50 18.68 7.35 -9.93
CA ALA A 50 19.27 7.09 -11.24
C ALA A 50 19.89 8.35 -11.89
N MET A 51 19.54 9.57 -11.44
CA MET A 51 20.07 10.82 -11.99
C MET A 51 21.56 11.06 -11.67
N ASN A 52 22.19 10.25 -10.82
CA ASN A 52 23.60 10.40 -10.40
C ASN A 52 23.93 11.83 -9.93
N ALA A 53 22.99 12.49 -9.25
CA ALA A 53 23.10 13.88 -8.78
C ALA A 53 23.26 13.90 -7.24
N PRO A 54 24.47 14.06 -6.68
CA PRO A 54 24.72 13.96 -5.24
C PRO A 54 23.86 14.91 -4.39
N GLN A 55 23.59 16.11 -4.89
CA GLN A 55 22.73 17.10 -4.24
C GLN A 55 21.27 16.65 -4.08
N MET A 56 20.82 15.71 -4.92
CA MET A 56 19.46 15.16 -4.88
C MET A 56 19.36 13.88 -4.05
N LYS A 57 20.48 13.31 -3.59
CA LYS A 57 20.48 12.05 -2.83
C LYS A 57 19.58 12.11 -1.60
N ALA A 58 19.69 13.18 -0.81
CA ALA A 58 18.85 13.36 0.37
C ALA A 58 17.35 13.46 0.02
N VAL A 59 16.99 13.92 -1.19
CA VAL A 59 15.61 13.94 -1.65
C VAL A 59 15.13 12.53 -1.96
N GLY A 60 15.91 11.76 -2.72
CA GLY A 60 15.61 10.36 -3.02
C GLY A 60 15.44 9.51 -1.76
N ASP A 61 16.34 9.67 -0.79
CA ASP A 61 16.28 8.96 0.49
C ASP A 61 15.00 9.31 1.29
N ARG A 62 14.59 10.58 1.31
CA ARG A 62 13.33 10.99 1.96
C ARG A 62 12.10 10.41 1.27
N LEU A 63 12.07 10.38 -0.06
CA LEU A 63 10.95 9.79 -0.80
C LEU A 63 10.86 8.28 -0.55
N LYS A 64 12.01 7.59 -0.45
CA LYS A 64 12.04 6.17 -0.07
C LYS A 64 11.42 5.94 1.31
N ILE A 65 11.70 6.82 2.28
CA ILE A 65 11.06 6.77 3.60
C ILE A 65 9.55 7.01 3.48
N SER A 66 9.12 8.02 2.71
CA SER A 66 7.69 8.29 2.50
C SER A 66 6.95 7.12 1.84
N ALA A 67 7.61 6.35 0.96
CA ALA A 67 7.03 5.12 0.42
C ALA A 67 6.81 4.06 1.52
N ILE A 68 7.79 3.88 2.40
CA ILE A 68 7.70 2.95 3.54
C ILE A 68 6.58 3.38 4.50
N ASP A 69 6.48 4.67 4.80
CA ASP A 69 5.44 5.21 5.67
C ASP A 69 4.05 4.99 5.08
N ALA A 70 3.87 5.25 3.78
CA ALA A 70 2.60 5.02 3.09
C ALA A 70 2.17 3.53 3.15
N VAL A 71 3.10 2.60 2.91
CA VAL A 71 2.87 1.15 3.05
C VAL A 71 2.49 0.79 4.49
N ALA A 72 3.20 1.34 5.47
CA ALA A 72 2.94 1.06 6.88
C ALA A 72 1.56 1.57 7.33
N ILE A 73 1.10 2.71 6.81
CA ILE A 73 -0.24 3.23 7.09
C ILE A 73 -1.29 2.35 6.39
N ALA A 74 -1.10 1.99 5.11
CA ALA A 74 -2.01 1.11 4.37
C ALA A 74 -2.17 -0.26 5.04
N GLY A 75 -1.07 -0.81 5.56
CA GLY A 75 -1.05 -2.08 6.29
C GLY A 75 -1.88 -2.13 7.57
N LYS A 76 -2.40 -0.99 8.04
CA LYS A 76 -3.35 -0.93 9.18
C LYS A 76 -4.78 -1.31 8.77
N TYR A 77 -5.11 -1.16 7.50
CA TYR A 77 -6.47 -1.33 6.97
C TYR A 77 -6.57 -2.49 5.97
N ARG A 78 -5.45 -2.86 5.34
CA ARG A 78 -5.37 -3.95 4.38
C ARG A 78 -4.24 -4.92 4.75
N ALA A 79 -4.46 -6.20 4.51
CA ALA A 79 -3.48 -7.25 4.82
C ALA A 79 -2.11 -6.95 4.17
N PRO A 80 -0.98 -7.09 4.89
CA PRO A 80 0.34 -6.69 4.39
C PRO A 80 0.72 -7.30 3.03
N ALA A 81 0.44 -8.59 2.82
CA ALA A 81 0.71 -9.26 1.55
C ALA A 81 -0.11 -8.68 0.38
N LYS A 82 -1.34 -8.23 0.67
CA LYS A 82 -2.19 -7.57 -0.33
C LYS A 82 -1.71 -6.15 -0.59
N VAL A 83 -1.29 -5.40 0.44
CA VAL A 83 -0.66 -4.08 0.29
C VAL A 83 0.58 -4.16 -0.61
N GLU A 84 1.48 -5.13 -0.39
CA GLU A 84 2.68 -5.30 -1.22
C GLU A 84 2.32 -5.57 -2.69
N THR A 85 1.35 -6.46 -2.93
CA THR A 85 0.84 -6.77 -4.27
C THR A 85 0.24 -5.52 -4.93
N ASP A 86 -0.61 -4.80 -4.21
CA ASP A 86 -1.31 -3.62 -4.72
C ASP A 86 -0.34 -2.45 -5.01
N VAL A 87 0.71 -2.27 -4.20
CA VAL A 87 1.76 -1.27 -4.48
C VAL A 87 2.53 -1.64 -5.74
N SER A 88 2.88 -2.92 -5.90
CA SER A 88 3.57 -3.38 -7.12
C SER A 88 2.72 -3.14 -8.36
N GLU A 89 1.43 -3.47 -8.30
CA GLU A 89 0.49 -3.23 -9.40
C GLU A 89 0.32 -1.73 -9.69
N ALA A 90 0.10 -0.91 -8.67
CA ALA A 90 -0.05 0.55 -8.82
C ALA A 90 1.22 1.19 -9.39
N LYS A 91 2.39 0.72 -8.97
CA LYS A 91 3.69 1.15 -9.52
C LYS A 91 3.77 0.84 -11.01
N GLN A 92 3.46 -0.39 -11.42
CA GLN A 92 3.48 -0.76 -12.82
C GLN A 92 2.48 0.08 -13.63
N GLN A 93 1.25 0.25 -13.13
CA GLN A 93 0.24 1.08 -13.79
C GLN A 93 0.67 2.55 -13.95
N GLN A 94 1.34 3.12 -12.94
CA GLN A 94 1.88 4.49 -13.04
C GLN A 94 3.01 4.58 -14.06
N ILE A 95 3.91 3.58 -14.13
CA ILE A 95 4.97 3.49 -15.14
C ILE A 95 4.38 3.36 -16.55
N ASP A 96 3.37 2.50 -16.73
CA ASP A 96 2.72 2.29 -18.03
C ASP A 96 2.06 3.58 -18.53
N LYS A 97 1.43 4.34 -17.63
CA LYS A 97 0.84 5.67 -17.92
C LYS A 97 1.89 6.71 -18.31
N LEU A 98 3.16 6.54 -17.92
CA LEU A 98 4.24 7.40 -18.36
C LEU A 98 4.68 7.10 -19.81
N ALA A 99 4.25 5.98 -20.40
CA ALA A 99 4.54 5.60 -21.79
C ALA A 99 6.03 5.69 -22.18
N GLY A 100 6.93 5.32 -21.26
CA GLY A 100 8.38 5.38 -21.47
C GLY A 100 8.98 6.79 -21.38
N SER A 101 8.19 7.83 -21.09
CA SER A 101 8.73 9.13 -20.74
C SER A 101 9.30 9.07 -19.32
N ASN A 102 10.55 9.51 -19.15
CA ASN A 102 11.12 9.78 -17.82
C ASN A 102 10.50 11.03 -17.17
N ASN A 103 9.26 11.38 -17.52
CA ASN A 103 8.60 12.62 -17.11
C ASN A 103 8.01 12.47 -15.72
N LEU A 104 8.89 12.54 -14.72
CA LEU A 104 8.51 12.60 -13.32
C LEU A 104 7.58 13.80 -13.03
N GLY A 105 7.63 14.85 -13.84
CA GLY A 105 6.80 16.05 -13.69
C GLY A 105 5.29 15.75 -13.71
N ALA A 106 4.83 14.82 -14.55
CA ALA A 106 3.42 14.44 -14.60
C ALA A 106 2.97 13.72 -13.32
N LEU A 107 3.79 12.79 -12.81
CA LEU A 107 3.55 12.13 -11.54
C LEU A 107 3.57 13.12 -10.38
N MET A 108 4.57 14.01 -10.33
CA MET A 108 4.68 15.03 -9.30
C MET A 108 3.46 15.96 -9.30
N SER A 109 3.00 16.41 -10.46
CA SER A 109 1.82 17.27 -10.55
C SER A 109 0.56 16.60 -10.03
N LYS A 110 0.42 15.29 -10.20
CA LYS A 110 -0.77 14.54 -9.76
C LYS A 110 -0.70 14.16 -8.28
N TYR A 111 0.47 13.75 -7.80
CA TYR A 111 0.59 13.02 -6.54
C TYR A 111 1.30 13.79 -5.43
N LYS A 112 2.15 14.76 -5.74
CA LYS A 112 3.06 15.35 -4.74
C LYS A 112 2.33 15.90 -3.51
N ASP A 113 1.28 16.69 -3.71
CA ASP A 113 0.62 17.40 -2.61
C ASP A 113 -0.38 16.51 -1.87
N SER A 114 -1.16 15.70 -2.59
CA SER A 114 -2.07 14.72 -1.98
C SER A 114 -1.30 13.68 -1.17
N CYS A 115 -0.22 13.12 -1.73
CA CYS A 115 0.59 12.12 -1.05
C CYS A 115 1.34 12.67 0.16
N LYS A 116 1.81 13.92 0.09
CA LYS A 116 2.36 14.58 1.27
C LYS A 116 1.29 14.73 2.35
N SER A 117 0.08 15.16 1.98
CA SER A 117 -1.02 15.38 2.91
C SER A 117 -1.45 14.09 3.61
N ILE A 118 -1.69 13.01 2.86
CA ILE A 118 -2.17 11.74 3.40
C ILE A 118 -1.16 11.07 4.33
N VAL A 119 0.14 11.13 4.04
CA VAL A 119 1.17 10.56 4.90
C VAL A 119 1.41 11.40 6.15
N THR A 120 1.35 12.74 6.04
CA THR A 120 1.58 13.64 7.19
C THR A 120 0.38 13.77 8.11
N ASN A 121 -0.85 13.64 7.58
CA ASN A 121 -2.09 13.76 8.34
C ASN A 121 -3.08 12.66 7.93
N PRO A 122 -2.77 11.38 8.19
CA PRO A 122 -3.56 10.25 7.72
C PRO A 122 -5.00 10.29 8.26
N GLN A 123 -5.19 10.65 9.53
CA GLN A 123 -6.53 10.75 10.11
C GLN A 123 -7.40 11.77 9.37
N LYS A 124 -6.87 12.97 9.14
CA LYS A 124 -7.61 14.02 8.42
C LYS A 124 -8.01 13.58 7.01
N ARG A 125 -7.17 12.77 6.36
CA ARG A 125 -7.47 12.27 5.01
C ARG A 125 -8.44 11.09 5.03
N LEU A 126 -8.40 10.25 6.07
CA LEU A 126 -9.43 9.24 6.30
C LEU A 126 -10.79 9.91 6.56
N ASP A 127 -10.85 10.94 7.40
CA ASP A 127 -12.10 11.69 7.67
C ASP A 127 -12.70 12.28 6.38
N TYR A 128 -11.85 12.76 5.47
CA TYR A 128 -12.29 13.19 4.14
C TYR A 128 -12.97 12.06 3.37
N TRP A 129 -12.38 10.87 3.35
CA TRP A 129 -12.97 9.72 2.67
C TRP A 129 -14.25 9.27 3.33
N THR A 130 -14.33 9.27 4.67
CA THR A 130 -15.58 9.00 5.39
C THR A 130 -16.71 9.91 4.91
N MET A 131 -16.44 11.20 4.72
CA MET A 131 -17.44 12.13 4.19
C MET A 131 -17.71 11.95 2.69
N ALA A 132 -16.69 11.61 1.89
CA ALA A 132 -16.81 11.49 0.45
C ALA A 132 -17.46 10.17 -0.01
N THR A 133 -17.43 9.13 0.83
CA THR A 133 -18.00 7.81 0.53
C THR A 133 -19.30 7.53 1.30
N MET A 134 -19.79 8.49 2.08
CA MET A 134 -21.13 8.45 2.71
C MET A 134 -22.25 8.57 1.68
#